data_AF-A0A179BU03-F1
#
_entry.id   AF-A0A179BU03-F1
#
_cell.length_a   1.000
_cell.length_b   1.000
_cell.length_c   1.000
_cell.angle_alpha   90.00
_cell.angle_beta   90.00
_cell.angle_gamma   90.00
#
_symmetry.space_group_name_H-M   'P 1'
#
loop_
_entity.id
_entity.type
_entity.pdbx_description
1 polymer ?
#
loop_
_entity_poly.entity_id
_entity_poly.type
_entity_poly.pdbx_seq_one_letter_code
_entity_poly.pdbx_strand_id
1 'polypeptide(L)'
;MLTRDLLMNMLLGLVALVILVLAQVNPAAQADPMQQPGNLVASITWPAGPDDVDLWVSYADEYAVGYSNRSTKIWSLLRDDLGNKNDTTALNFESAFTRGLPDGEYAVNVRCYACIAAPVPVSVDIRLADGGTVWRGQVDILKNGQERTAIRFRVADGQVVADSANQAFKQMKRKS
;
A
#
# COMPACT_ATOMS: atom_id res chain seq x y z
N MET A 1 54.10 40.76 5.33
CA MET A 1 53.21 40.58 4.15
C MET A 1 53.29 39.15 3.63
N LEU A 2 54.47 38.65 3.28
CA LEU A 2 54.69 37.30 2.72
C LEU A 2 54.01 36.14 3.49
N THR A 3 54.05 36.12 4.83
CA THR A 3 53.47 35.06 5.67
C THR A 3 51.94 35.07 5.68
N ARG A 4 51.32 36.25 5.65
CA ARG A 4 49.85 36.39 5.58
C ARG A 4 49.33 35.91 4.24
N ASP A 5 50.04 36.23 3.15
CA ASP A 5 49.64 35.84 1.80
C ASP A 5 49.83 34.33 1.59
N LEU A 6 50.86 33.73 2.20
CA LEU A 6 51.05 32.27 2.23
C LEU A 6 49.95 31.55 3.01
N LEU A 7 49.56 32.06 4.19
CA LEU A 7 48.48 31.49 5.00
C LEU A 7 47.13 31.60 4.27
N MET A 8 46.87 32.73 3.61
CA MET A 8 45.64 32.93 2.82
C MET A 8 45.57 31.94 1.66
N ASN A 9 46.68 31.72 0.94
CA ASN A 9 46.74 30.75 -0.16
C ASN A 9 46.59 29.30 0.30
N MET A 10 47.18 28.92 1.45
CA MET A 10 46.97 27.60 2.04
C MET A 10 45.51 27.38 2.43
N LEU A 11 44.87 28.39 3.04
CA LEU A 11 43.46 28.30 3.40
C LEU A 11 42.57 28.15 2.16
N LEU A 12 42.86 28.91 1.10
CA LEU A 12 42.12 28.84 -0.16
C LEU A 12 42.26 27.46 -0.82
N GLY A 13 43.45 26.86 -0.77
CA GLY A 13 43.70 25.50 -1.23
C GLY A 13 42.94 24.44 -0.41
N LEU A 14 42.91 24.59 0.92
CA LEU A 14 42.15 23.68 1.80
C LEU A 14 40.63 23.77 1.52
N VAL A 15 40.10 24.98 1.37
CA VAL A 15 38.69 25.20 1.05
C VAL A 15 38.34 24.59 -0.31
N ALA A 16 39.18 24.77 -1.32
CA ALA A 16 38.99 24.15 -2.64
C ALA A 16 38.96 22.61 -2.55
N LEU A 17 39.84 22.01 -1.73
CA LEU A 17 39.88 20.57 -1.53
C LEU A 17 38.62 20.06 -0.81
N VAL A 18 38.13 20.77 0.22
CA VAL A 18 36.87 20.45 0.90
C VAL A 18 35.69 20.47 -0.07
N ILE A 19 35.62 21.49 -0.94
CA ILE A 19 34.55 21.59 -1.96
C ILE A 19 34.61 20.39 -2.91
N LEU A 20 35.80 20.01 -3.37
CA LEU A 20 35.98 18.84 -4.25
C LEU A 20 35.58 17.54 -3.58
N VAL A 21 35.92 17.35 -2.29
CA VAL A 21 35.53 16.16 -1.53
C VAL A 21 34.00 16.13 -1.35
N LEU A 22 33.38 17.24 -0.94
CA LEU A 22 31.93 17.31 -0.75
C LEU A 22 31.17 17.10 -2.07
N ALA A 23 31.70 17.56 -3.20
CA ALA A 23 31.13 17.30 -4.51
C ALA A 23 31.19 15.81 -4.92
N GLN A 24 32.15 15.04 -4.38
CA GLN A 24 32.25 13.59 -4.59
C GLN A 24 31.41 12.79 -3.61
N VAL A 25 31.02 13.38 -2.47
CA VAL A 25 30.02 12.80 -1.56
C VAL A 25 28.65 13.00 -2.20
N ASN A 26 28.33 12.16 -3.18
CA ASN A 26 26.96 11.90 -3.58
C ASN A 26 26.49 10.72 -2.71
N PRO A 27 25.82 10.96 -1.56
CA PRO A 27 25.15 9.86 -0.91
C PRO A 27 24.07 9.42 -1.90
N ALA A 28 24.34 8.32 -2.62
CA ALA A 28 23.25 7.58 -3.24
C ALA A 28 22.27 7.37 -2.09
N ALA A 29 21.06 7.91 -2.23
CA ALA A 29 19.99 7.57 -1.33
C ALA A 29 19.87 6.04 -1.45
N GLN A 30 20.54 5.31 -0.54
CA GLN A 30 20.15 3.96 -0.25
C GLN A 30 18.75 4.14 0.27
N ALA A 31 17.78 3.95 -0.63
CA ALA A 31 16.45 3.58 -0.23
C ALA A 31 16.68 2.42 0.71
N ASP A 32 16.55 2.68 2.00
CA ASP A 32 16.33 1.62 2.96
C ASP A 32 15.24 0.77 2.33
N PRO A 33 15.52 -0.49 1.92
CA PRO A 33 14.46 -1.33 1.44
C PRO A 33 13.67 -1.61 2.70
N MET A 34 12.74 -0.71 3.04
CA MET A 34 11.62 -0.98 3.91
C MET A 34 10.98 -2.20 3.27
N GLN A 35 11.39 -3.36 3.77
CA GLN A 35 10.96 -4.65 3.28
C GLN A 35 9.49 -4.65 3.64
N GLN A 36 8.63 -4.33 2.67
CA GLN A 36 7.22 -4.21 2.93
C GLN A 36 6.77 -5.53 3.56
N PRO A 37 5.98 -5.49 4.64
CA PRO A 37 5.52 -6.72 5.25
C PRO A 37 4.71 -7.49 4.21
N GLY A 38 5.15 -8.73 3.92
CA GLY A 38 4.50 -9.63 2.98
C GLY A 38 5.07 -9.59 1.55
N ASN A 39 4.41 -10.32 0.64
CA ASN A 39 4.80 -10.37 -0.78
C ASN A 39 3.94 -9.45 -1.65
N LEU A 40 2.70 -9.23 -1.22
CA LEU A 40 1.73 -8.37 -1.86
C LEU A 40 0.94 -7.63 -0.78
N VAL A 41 0.75 -6.32 -0.97
CA VAL A 41 0.00 -5.43 -0.08
C VAL A 41 -1.19 -4.88 -0.83
N ALA A 42 -2.37 -5.02 -0.23
CA ALA A 42 -3.60 -4.38 -0.67
C ALA A 42 -3.95 -3.28 0.31
N SER A 43 -4.12 -2.06 -0.19
CA SER A 43 -4.41 -0.89 0.61
C SER A 43 -5.60 -0.13 0.05
N ILE A 44 -6.40 0.44 0.93
CA ILE A 44 -7.51 1.32 0.55
C ILE A 44 -7.48 2.61 1.35
N THR A 45 -7.91 3.70 0.72
CA THR A 45 -8.17 4.98 1.37
C THR A 45 -9.53 5.52 0.93
N TRP A 46 -10.20 6.23 1.82
CA TRP A 46 -11.44 6.94 1.51
C TRP A 46 -11.48 8.30 2.23
N PRO A 47 -12.39 9.21 1.83
CA PRO A 47 -12.49 10.52 2.45
C PRO A 47 -12.65 10.42 3.97
N ALA A 48 -12.04 11.37 4.68
CA ALA A 48 -12.25 11.52 6.11
C ALA A 48 -13.73 11.70 6.44
N GLY A 49 -14.15 11.16 7.58
CA GLY A 49 -15.53 11.20 7.99
C GLY A 49 -15.97 9.98 8.79
N PRO A 50 -17.28 9.86 9.02
CA PRO A 50 -17.86 8.78 9.82
C PRO A 50 -18.08 7.48 9.04
N ASP A 51 -17.79 7.46 7.74
CA ASP A 51 -18.00 6.28 6.89
C ASP A 51 -16.98 5.18 7.24
N ASP A 52 -17.50 3.98 7.43
CA ASP A 52 -16.77 2.77 7.80
C ASP A 52 -16.70 1.84 6.58
N VAL A 53 -15.52 1.79 5.95
CA VAL A 53 -15.27 1.05 4.71
C VAL A 53 -14.25 -0.05 4.98
N ASP A 54 -14.67 -1.29 4.79
CA ASP A 54 -13.82 -2.45 4.97
C ASP A 54 -13.08 -2.83 3.68
N LEU A 55 -11.83 -3.23 3.84
CA LEU A 55 -11.06 -4.03 2.92
C LEU A 55 -11.37 -5.52 3.11
N TRP A 56 -11.72 -6.19 2.00
CA TRP A 56 -11.87 -7.64 1.97
C TRP A 56 -10.96 -8.25 0.93
N VAL A 57 -10.06 -9.14 1.35
CA VAL A 57 -9.12 -9.83 0.47
C VAL A 57 -9.32 -11.33 0.51
N SER A 58 -9.18 -12.02 -0.61
CA SER A 58 -9.27 -13.48 -0.67
C SER A 58 -8.19 -14.09 -1.56
N TYR A 59 -7.91 -15.36 -1.29
CA TYR A 59 -7.07 -16.23 -2.09
C TYR A 59 -7.84 -17.53 -2.36
N ALA A 60 -7.93 -17.92 -3.63
CA ALA A 60 -8.68 -19.10 -4.09
C ALA A 60 -10.09 -19.17 -3.48
N ASP A 61 -10.40 -20.29 -2.81
CA ASP A 61 -11.67 -20.58 -2.13
C ASP A 61 -11.58 -20.47 -0.58
N GLU A 62 -10.50 -19.87 -0.07
CA GLU A 62 -10.36 -19.61 1.36
C GLU A 62 -11.41 -18.59 1.85
N TYR A 63 -11.62 -18.55 3.16
CA TYR A 63 -12.39 -17.46 3.76
C TYR A 63 -11.68 -16.13 3.50
N ALA A 64 -12.43 -15.10 3.16
CA ALA A 64 -11.88 -13.77 2.99
C ALA A 64 -11.34 -13.23 4.33
N VAL A 65 -10.27 -12.43 4.23
CA VAL A 65 -9.74 -11.64 5.33
C VAL A 65 -10.35 -10.24 5.29
N GLY A 66 -10.77 -9.78 6.46
CA GLY A 66 -11.40 -8.49 6.74
C GLY A 66 -11.71 -8.40 8.25
N TYR A 67 -12.47 -7.41 8.70
CA TYR A 67 -12.67 -7.15 10.15
C TYR A 67 -13.05 -8.39 10.96
N SER A 68 -13.93 -9.26 10.44
CA SER A 68 -14.42 -10.46 11.15
C SER A 68 -13.47 -11.67 11.10
N ASN A 69 -12.49 -11.66 10.20
CA ASN A 69 -11.51 -12.73 10.02
C ASN A 69 -10.15 -12.13 9.67
N ARG A 70 -9.38 -11.74 10.69
CA ARG A 70 -8.17 -10.91 10.53
C ARG A 70 -6.98 -11.63 9.89
N SER A 71 -7.00 -12.95 9.76
CA SER A 71 -5.93 -13.68 9.08
C SER A 71 -6.38 -15.04 8.55
N THR A 72 -5.68 -15.49 7.52
CA THR A 72 -5.77 -16.82 6.90
C THR A 72 -4.35 -17.35 6.70
N LYS A 73 -4.20 -18.42 5.92
CA LYS A 73 -2.88 -18.95 5.56
C LYS A 73 -2.09 -17.93 4.75
N ILE A 74 -2.77 -17.22 3.84
CA ILE A 74 -2.15 -16.31 2.89
C ILE A 74 -2.30 -14.87 3.33
N TRP A 75 -3.51 -14.38 3.60
CA TRP A 75 -3.72 -12.98 3.92
C TRP A 75 -3.70 -12.70 5.41
N SER A 76 -3.26 -11.50 5.79
CA SER A 76 -3.37 -10.94 7.14
C SER A 76 -3.77 -9.47 7.06
N LEU A 77 -4.79 -9.07 7.82
CA LEU A 77 -5.20 -7.69 7.96
C LEU A 77 -4.18 -6.96 8.85
N LEU A 78 -3.57 -5.90 8.33
CA LEU A 78 -2.57 -5.11 9.05
C LEU A 78 -3.24 -4.00 9.84
N ARG A 79 -4.19 -3.30 9.23
CA ARG A 79 -4.92 -2.20 9.84
C ARG A 79 -6.41 -2.32 9.51
N ASP A 80 -7.19 -2.24 10.58
CA ASP A 80 -8.65 -2.30 10.66
C ASP A 80 -9.08 -0.92 11.20
N ASP A 81 -9.59 -0.05 10.33
CA ASP A 81 -9.81 1.37 10.64
C ASP A 81 -11.31 1.69 10.59
N LEU A 82 -11.85 2.04 11.76
CA LEU A 82 -13.28 2.35 11.93
C LEU A 82 -13.60 3.84 11.66
N GLY A 83 -12.72 4.52 10.90
CA GLY A 83 -12.78 5.96 10.63
C GLY A 83 -12.64 6.81 11.89
N ASN A 84 -13.44 7.88 11.98
CA ASN A 84 -13.38 8.84 13.10
C ASN A 84 -13.68 8.25 14.50
N LYS A 85 -14.08 6.98 14.62
CA LYS A 85 -14.30 6.35 15.93
C LYS A 85 -13.00 5.97 16.64
N ASN A 86 -11.92 5.72 15.89
CA ASN A 86 -10.64 5.27 16.43
C ASN A 86 -9.43 6.09 15.97
N ASP A 87 -9.58 6.95 14.96
CA ASP A 87 -8.50 7.80 14.45
C ASP A 87 -8.95 9.26 14.30
N THR A 88 -8.08 10.20 14.69
CA THR A 88 -8.27 11.65 14.48
C THR A 88 -7.49 12.16 13.27
N THR A 89 -6.76 11.29 12.57
CA THR A 89 -6.09 11.63 11.33
C THR A 89 -7.10 11.87 10.20
N ALA A 90 -6.76 12.77 9.27
CA ALA A 90 -7.62 13.13 8.16
C ALA A 90 -7.66 12.09 7.02
N LEU A 91 -7.19 10.87 7.26
CA LEU A 91 -7.08 9.84 6.24
C LEU A 91 -7.55 8.50 6.79
N ASN A 92 -8.73 8.07 6.35
CA ASN A 92 -9.19 6.72 6.64
C ASN A 92 -8.45 5.72 5.76
N PHE A 93 -7.92 4.65 6.36
CA PHE A 93 -7.02 3.71 5.68
C PHE A 93 -7.09 2.29 6.24
N GLU A 94 -7.28 1.31 5.36
CA GLU A 94 -7.07 -0.10 5.69
C GLU A 94 -6.02 -0.74 4.79
N SER A 95 -5.35 -1.75 5.33
CA SER A 95 -4.39 -2.53 4.56
C SER A 95 -4.32 -3.98 5.02
N ALA A 96 -4.04 -4.85 4.06
CA ALA A 96 -3.77 -6.26 4.27
C ALA A 96 -2.52 -6.66 3.48
N PHE A 97 -1.82 -7.69 3.94
CA PHE A 97 -0.65 -8.24 3.26
C PHE A 97 -0.69 -9.75 3.17
N THR A 98 0.00 -10.30 2.18
CA THR A 98 0.15 -11.75 2.00
C THR A 98 1.40 -12.29 2.69
N ARG A 99 1.32 -13.52 3.20
CA ARG A 99 2.46 -14.37 3.56
C ARG A 99 2.68 -15.37 2.43
N GLY A 100 3.69 -15.11 1.61
CA GLY A 100 3.88 -15.82 0.35
C GLY A 100 2.99 -15.27 -0.76
N LEU A 101 3.21 -15.78 -1.97
CA LEU A 101 2.44 -15.45 -3.16
C LEU A 101 2.20 -16.74 -3.97
N PRO A 102 1.47 -17.74 -3.40
CA PRO A 102 1.19 -18.99 -4.09
C PRO A 102 0.28 -18.80 -5.30
N ASP A 103 0.33 -19.79 -6.19
CA ASP A 103 -0.47 -19.82 -7.41
C ASP A 103 -1.95 -19.89 -7.11
N GLY A 104 -2.74 -19.04 -7.77
CA GLY A 104 -4.18 -19.02 -7.58
C GLY A 104 -4.82 -17.69 -7.95
N GLU A 105 -6.14 -17.62 -7.75
CA GLU A 105 -6.88 -16.38 -7.93
C GLU A 105 -6.87 -15.55 -6.65
N TYR A 106 -6.53 -14.27 -6.79
CA TYR A 106 -6.62 -13.26 -5.75
C TYR A 106 -7.78 -12.32 -6.07
N ALA A 107 -8.48 -11.86 -5.03
CA ALA A 107 -9.50 -10.84 -5.19
C ALA A 107 -9.46 -9.83 -4.06
N VAL A 108 -9.72 -8.58 -4.41
CA VAL A 108 -9.80 -7.45 -3.48
C VAL A 108 -11.13 -6.77 -3.67
N ASN A 109 -11.92 -6.72 -2.61
CA ASN A 109 -13.19 -6.03 -2.54
C ASN A 109 -13.11 -4.88 -1.54
N VAL A 110 -13.94 -3.89 -1.79
CA VAL A 110 -14.27 -2.83 -0.84
C VAL A 110 -15.72 -2.98 -0.46
N ARG A 111 -16.03 -2.78 0.82
CA ARG A 111 -17.40 -2.84 1.31
C ARG A 111 -17.68 -1.70 2.24
N CYS A 112 -18.81 -1.06 2.04
CA CYS A 112 -19.33 -0.15 3.04
C CYS A 112 -19.95 -0.96 4.18
N TYR A 113 -19.32 -0.98 5.35
CA TYR A 113 -19.88 -1.59 6.56
C TYR A 113 -20.99 -0.70 7.12
N ALA A 114 -20.68 0.59 7.29
CA ALA A 114 -21.62 1.62 7.70
C ALA A 114 -21.24 2.97 7.09
N CYS A 115 -21.96 3.41 6.05
CA CYS A 115 -21.76 4.72 5.44
C CYS A 115 -23.03 5.56 5.54
N ILE A 116 -22.84 6.86 5.77
CA ILE A 116 -23.91 7.84 5.92
C ILE A 116 -24.28 8.45 4.58
N ALA A 117 -23.28 8.70 3.72
CA ALA A 117 -23.46 9.30 2.42
C ALA A 117 -22.94 8.38 1.30
N ALA A 118 -23.50 8.53 0.11
CA ALA A 118 -23.01 7.91 -1.10
C ALA A 118 -23.03 8.93 -2.24
N PRO A 119 -22.11 8.83 -3.23
CA PRO A 119 -21.08 7.81 -3.35
C PRO A 119 -19.89 8.03 -2.39
N VAL A 120 -19.31 6.93 -1.89
CA VAL A 120 -18.02 6.95 -1.18
C VAL A 120 -16.93 6.53 -2.17
N PRO A 121 -16.04 7.46 -2.60
CA PRO A 121 -14.95 7.14 -3.50
C PRO A 121 -13.81 6.46 -2.73
N VAL A 122 -13.53 5.19 -3.04
CA VAL A 122 -12.47 4.42 -2.37
C VAL A 122 -11.30 4.26 -3.33
N SER A 123 -10.16 4.84 -2.98
CA SER A 123 -8.91 4.59 -3.70
C SER A 123 -8.33 3.26 -3.24
N VAL A 124 -7.86 2.46 -4.19
CA VAL A 124 -7.33 1.12 -3.95
C VAL A 124 -5.97 0.99 -4.63
N ASP A 125 -4.99 0.48 -3.90
CA ASP A 125 -3.61 0.32 -4.37
C ASP A 125 -3.10 -1.08 -4.00
N ILE A 126 -2.74 -1.87 -5.02
CA ILE A 126 -2.24 -3.23 -4.88
C ILE A 126 -0.79 -3.26 -5.35
N ARG A 127 0.13 -3.49 -4.42
CA ARG A 127 1.58 -3.47 -4.68
C ARG A 127 2.24 -4.79 -4.32
N LEU A 128 3.27 -5.15 -5.07
CA LEU A 128 4.23 -6.18 -4.72
C LEU A 128 5.30 -5.61 -3.79
N ALA A 129 5.93 -6.48 -3.00
CA ALA A 129 6.97 -6.09 -2.05
C ALA A 129 8.23 -5.53 -2.73
N ASP A 130 8.45 -5.84 -4.01
CA ASP A 130 9.54 -5.30 -4.84
C ASP A 130 9.23 -3.90 -5.43
N GLY A 131 8.05 -3.35 -5.12
CA GLY A 131 7.59 -2.05 -5.62
C GLY A 131 6.73 -2.12 -6.89
N GLY A 132 6.56 -3.32 -7.49
CA GLY A 132 5.68 -3.52 -8.63
C GLY A 132 4.23 -3.15 -8.32
N THR A 133 3.57 -2.41 -9.21
CA THR A 133 2.14 -2.11 -9.09
C THR A 133 1.34 -3.17 -9.83
N VAL A 134 0.51 -3.92 -9.11
CA VAL A 134 -0.43 -4.89 -9.72
C VAL A 134 -1.63 -4.14 -10.27
N TRP A 135 -2.20 -3.24 -9.47
CA TRP A 135 -3.32 -2.41 -9.87
C TRP A 135 -3.48 -1.21 -8.95
N ARG A 136 -3.89 -0.08 -9.52
CA ARG A 136 -4.29 1.12 -8.79
C ARG A 136 -5.52 1.72 -9.45
N GLY A 137 -6.51 2.09 -8.67
CA GLY A 137 -7.73 2.70 -9.19
C GLY A 137 -8.67 3.16 -8.08
N GLN A 138 -9.84 3.65 -8.50
CA GLN A 138 -10.90 4.07 -7.60
C GLN A 138 -12.14 3.20 -7.81
N VAL A 139 -12.84 2.91 -6.71
CA VAL A 139 -14.11 2.21 -6.68
C VAL A 139 -15.12 3.03 -5.91
N ASP A 140 -16.21 3.43 -6.56
CA ASP A 140 -17.28 4.20 -5.90
C ASP A 140 -18.30 3.27 -5.24
N ILE A 141 -18.46 3.36 -3.92
CA ILE A 141 -19.55 2.67 -3.22
C ILE A 141 -20.79 3.56 -3.27
N LEU A 142 -21.86 3.06 -3.89
CA LEU A 142 -23.06 3.82 -4.24
C LEU A 142 -24.17 3.73 -3.19
N LYS A 143 -24.06 2.82 -2.21
CA LYS A 143 -25.03 2.70 -1.12
C LYS A 143 -24.46 1.97 0.09
N ASN A 144 -25.06 2.21 1.26
CA ASN A 144 -24.72 1.51 2.50
C ASN A 144 -24.82 -0.02 2.35
N GLY A 145 -23.86 -0.77 2.91
CA GLY A 145 -23.82 -2.23 2.81
C GLY A 145 -23.34 -2.79 1.46
N GLN A 146 -23.12 -1.95 0.45
CA GLN A 146 -22.65 -2.42 -0.85
C GLN A 146 -21.22 -2.92 -0.78
N GLU A 147 -20.99 -4.04 -1.46
CA GLU A 147 -19.68 -4.57 -1.75
C GLU A 147 -19.39 -4.48 -3.24
N ARG A 148 -18.15 -4.13 -3.59
CA ARG A 148 -17.68 -4.08 -4.96
C ARG A 148 -16.31 -4.73 -5.05
N THR A 149 -16.09 -5.45 -6.14
CA THR A 149 -14.77 -5.98 -6.48
C THR A 149 -13.94 -4.89 -7.15
N ALA A 150 -12.81 -4.56 -6.54
CA ALA A 150 -11.85 -3.61 -7.08
C ALA A 150 -10.98 -4.28 -8.15
N ILE A 151 -10.47 -5.47 -7.84
CA ILE A 151 -9.73 -6.30 -8.80
C ILE A 151 -9.80 -7.79 -8.43
N ARG A 152 -9.77 -8.62 -9.46
CA ARG A 152 -9.40 -10.04 -9.43
C ARG A 152 -8.23 -10.26 -10.37
N PHE A 153 -7.27 -11.06 -9.98
CA PHE A 153 -6.10 -11.41 -10.80
C PHE A 153 -5.60 -12.80 -10.44
N ARG A 154 -4.76 -13.38 -11.29
CA ARG A 154 -4.12 -14.66 -11.01
C ARG A 154 -2.63 -14.49 -10.75
N VAL A 155 -2.11 -15.35 -9.89
CA VAL A 155 -0.68 -15.55 -9.70
C VAL A 155 -0.33 -16.95 -10.20
N ALA A 156 0.81 -17.07 -10.88
CA ALA A 156 1.45 -18.33 -11.24
C ALA A 156 2.97 -18.16 -11.11
N ASP A 157 3.65 -19.18 -10.58
CA ASP A 157 5.10 -19.18 -10.33
C ASP A 157 5.60 -17.94 -9.54
N GLY A 158 4.78 -17.46 -8.61
CA GLY A 158 5.07 -16.27 -7.80
C GLY A 158 5.01 -14.95 -8.58
N GLN A 159 4.44 -14.93 -9.79
CA GLN A 159 4.25 -13.73 -10.61
C GLN A 159 2.77 -13.51 -10.94
N VAL A 160 2.38 -12.24 -11.10
CA VAL A 160 1.04 -11.90 -11.59
C VAL A 160 0.93 -12.30 -13.05
N VAL A 161 -0.08 -13.11 -13.39
CA VAL A 161 -0.36 -13.54 -14.75
C VAL A 161 -0.85 -12.35 -15.56
N ALA A 162 -0.17 -12.05 -16.67
CA ALA A 162 -0.57 -10.99 -17.61
C ALA A 162 -2.02 -11.20 -18.09
N ASP A 163 -2.75 -10.10 -18.26
CA ASP A 163 -4.14 -10.07 -18.74
C ASP A 163 -5.16 -10.87 -17.91
N SER A 164 -4.78 -11.35 -16.71
CA SER A 164 -5.72 -12.03 -15.80
C SER A 164 -6.61 -11.07 -15.00
N ALA A 165 -6.23 -9.78 -14.98
CA ALA A 165 -6.88 -8.75 -14.19
C ALA A 165 -8.29 -8.41 -14.72
N ASN A 166 -9.28 -8.42 -13.84
CA ASN A 166 -10.64 -7.97 -14.14
C ASN A 166 -11.36 -7.44 -12.90
N GLN A 167 -12.54 -6.85 -13.09
CA GLN A 167 -13.36 -6.25 -12.02
C GLN A 167 -14.72 -6.94 -11.88
N ALA A 168 -14.85 -8.18 -12.36
CA ALA A 168 -16.10 -8.93 -12.24
C ALA A 168 -16.39 -9.21 -10.76
N PHE A 169 -17.61 -8.93 -10.32
CA PHE A 169 -17.99 -9.10 -8.92
C PHE A 169 -17.73 -10.53 -8.42
N LYS A 170 -17.02 -10.65 -7.30
CA LYS A 170 -16.83 -11.89 -6.55
C LYS A 170 -17.39 -11.69 -5.15
N GLN A 171 -18.38 -12.50 -4.77
CA GLN A 171 -18.90 -12.52 -3.41
C GLN A 171 -17.83 -13.07 -2.45
N MET A 172 -17.46 -12.30 -1.42
CA MET A 172 -16.49 -12.76 -0.42
C MET A 172 -17.10 -13.77 0.55
N LYS A 173 -16.47 -14.94 0.67
CA LYS A 173 -16.82 -15.99 1.64
C LYS A 173 -16.34 -15.57 3.03
N ARG A 174 -17.25 -15.10 3.87
CA ARG A 174 -16.93 -14.53 5.19
C ARG A 174 -17.26 -15.50 6.32
N LYS A 175 -16.50 -15.44 7.41
CA LYS A 175 -16.90 -16.10 8.66
C LYS A 175 -17.90 -15.20 9.38
N SER A 176 -18.99 -15.80 9.85
CA SER A 176 -20.01 -15.18 10.69
C SER A 176 -19.48 -14.86 12.07
#